data_AF-A0A924BBK9-F1
#
_entry.id   AF-A0A924BBK9-F1
#
_cell.length_a   1.000
_cell.length_b   1.000
_cell.length_c   1.000
_cell.angle_alpha   90.00
_cell.angle_beta   90.00
_cell.angle_gamma   90.00
#
_symmetry.space_group_name_H-M   'P 1'
#
loop_
_entity.id
_entity.type
_entity.pdbx_description
1 polymer ?
#
loop_
_entity_poly.entity_id
_entity_poly.type
_entity_poly.pdbx_seq_one_letter_code
_entity_poly.pdbx_strand_id
1 'polypeptide(L)'
;MNKLVLMTALTMISQVSFAAECKNGKSVRKVDIVYEAEGKKAPCSVKYTKEDGTEKTLFTAKAEEGYCEKKSTEFMDKMKTNGWVCESDAK
;
A
#
# COMPACT_ATOMS: atom_id res chain seq x y z
N MET A 1 35.51 -29.76 -14.87
CA MET A 1 35.61 -28.36 -14.41
C MET A 1 34.20 -27.79 -14.35
N ASN A 2 33.58 -27.85 -13.17
CA ASN A 2 32.16 -27.55 -12.98
C ASN A 2 32.01 -26.06 -12.65
N LYS A 3 31.76 -25.20 -13.64
CA LYS A 3 31.41 -23.80 -13.40
C LYS A 3 29.89 -23.71 -13.24
N LEU A 4 29.41 -24.07 -12.06
CA LEU A 4 28.03 -23.78 -11.66
C LEU A 4 27.94 -22.28 -11.35
N VAL A 5 27.53 -21.48 -12.33
CA VAL A 5 27.25 -20.05 -12.14
C VAL A 5 25.85 -19.96 -11.52
N LEU A 6 25.78 -19.77 -10.20
CA LEU A 6 24.54 -19.47 -9.49
C LEU A 6 24.10 -18.03 -9.84
N MET A 7 23.22 -17.89 -10.82
CA MET A 7 22.46 -16.65 -11.03
C MET A 7 21.44 -16.52 -9.89
N THR A 8 21.78 -15.76 -8.84
CA THR A 8 20.79 -15.30 -7.87
C THR A 8 19.83 -14.35 -8.57
N ALA A 9 18.62 -14.84 -8.90
CA ALA A 9 17.53 -14.00 -9.36
C ALA A 9 17.19 -13.00 -8.24
N LEU A 10 17.34 -11.71 -8.51
CA LEU A 10 16.97 -10.65 -7.59
C LEU A 10 15.44 -10.61 -7.52
N THR A 11 14.85 -11.32 -6.57
CA THR A 11 13.41 -11.23 -6.28
C THR A 11 13.15 -9.83 -5.75
N MET A 12 12.36 -9.02 -6.48
CA MET A 12 11.86 -7.75 -5.96
C MET A 12 10.88 -8.06 -4.82
N ILE A 13 11.38 -7.95 -3.59
CA ILE A 13 10.54 -8.07 -2.39
C ILE A 13 9.82 -6.74 -2.24
N SER A 14 8.52 -6.72 -2.53
CA SER A 14 7.68 -5.56 -2.24
C SER A 14 7.45 -5.47 -0.73
N GLN A 15 7.51 -4.25 -0.21
CA GLN A 15 7.21 -3.96 1.19
C GLN A 15 5.81 -3.37 1.30
N VAL A 16 4.94 -4.07 2.04
CA VAL A 16 3.62 -3.53 2.40
C VAL A 16 3.78 -2.74 3.69
N SER A 17 3.45 -1.46 3.63
CA SER A 17 3.22 -0.62 4.80
C SER A 17 1.73 -0.40 4.95
N PHE A 18 1.20 -0.78 6.11
CA PHE A 18 -0.21 -0.58 6.42
C PHE A 18 -0.45 0.92 6.66
N ALA A 19 -1.41 1.50 5.94
CA ALA A 19 -1.75 2.91 6.12
C ALA A 19 -2.95 3.08 7.06
N ALA A 20 -4.04 2.32 6.86
CA ALA A 20 -5.22 2.39 7.74
C ALA A 20 -6.25 1.26 7.55
N GLU A 21 -7.06 1.06 8.59
CA GLU A 21 -8.34 0.36 8.55
C GLU A 21 -9.49 1.35 8.75
N CYS A 22 -10.48 1.31 7.87
CA CYS A 22 -11.67 2.16 7.89
C CYS A 22 -12.94 1.33 8.09
N LYS A 23 -13.81 1.74 9.02
CA LYS A 23 -15.06 1.06 9.37
C LYS A 23 -16.28 1.94 9.11
N ASN A 24 -17.36 1.35 8.59
CA ASN A 24 -18.68 1.99 8.51
C ASN A 24 -19.76 0.92 8.74
N GLY A 25 -20.41 0.96 9.90
CA GLY A 25 -21.31 -0.11 10.35
C GLY A 25 -20.59 -1.45 10.44
N LYS A 26 -20.97 -2.41 9.59
CA LYS A 26 -20.36 -3.74 9.52
C LYS A 26 -19.28 -3.86 8.43
N SER A 27 -19.11 -2.85 7.59
CA SER A 27 -18.13 -2.86 6.52
C SER A 27 -16.75 -2.43 7.02
N VAL A 28 -15.72 -3.11 6.53
CA VAL A 28 -14.31 -2.86 6.84
C VAL A 28 -13.55 -2.68 5.53
N ARG A 29 -12.70 -1.65 5.46
CA ARG A 29 -11.83 -1.38 4.32
C ARG A 29 -10.40 -1.19 4.78
N LYS A 30 -9.46 -1.79 4.08
CA LYS A 30 -8.04 -1.59 4.31
C LYS A 30 -7.46 -0.70 3.23
N VAL A 31 -6.59 0.22 3.65
CA VAL A 31 -5.81 1.07 2.76
C VAL A 31 -4.34 0.78 3.07
N ASP A 32 -3.63 0.25 2.07
CA ASP A 32 -2.22 -0.14 2.20
C ASP A 32 -1.37 0.67 1.22
N ILE A 33 -0.14 0.99 1.61
CA ILE A 33 0.88 1.51 0.70
C ILE A 33 1.88 0.40 0.45
N VAL A 34 2.06 0.02 -0.82
CA VAL A 34 3.00 -1.01 -1.25
C VAL A 34 4.16 -0.34 -1.99
N TYR A 35 5.37 -0.51 -1.47
CA TYR A 35 6.60 -0.10 -2.14
C TYR A 35 7.19 -1.29 -2.90
N GLU A 36 7.64 -1.05 -4.12
CA GLU A 36 8.15 -2.12 -4.99
C GLU A 36 9.58 -2.57 -4.64
N ALA A 37 10.30 -1.77 -3.86
CA ALA A 37 11.68 -2.04 -3.46
C ALA A 37 11.91 -1.80 -1.97
N GLU A 38 12.65 -2.71 -1.34
CA GLU A 38 12.96 -2.65 0.08
C GLU A 38 13.75 -1.38 0.44
N GLY A 39 13.31 -0.68 1.49
CA GLY A 39 13.96 0.55 1.97
C GLY A 39 13.81 1.75 1.03
N LYS A 40 12.97 1.66 0.00
CA LYS A 40 12.66 2.76 -0.93
C LYS A 40 11.24 3.28 -0.71
N LYS A 41 11.05 4.58 -1.00
CA LYS A 41 9.75 5.26 -0.92
C LYS A 41 9.08 5.47 -2.29
N ALA A 42 9.74 5.04 -3.36
CA ALA A 42 9.18 4.92 -4.70
C ALA A 42 9.96 3.83 -5.48
N PRO A 43 9.37 3.14 -6.49
CA PRO A 43 7.96 3.18 -6.88
C PRO A 43 7.02 2.70 -5.75
N CYS A 44 5.81 3.23 -5.74
CA CYS A 44 4.81 2.88 -4.73
C CYS A 44 3.40 2.81 -5.33
N SER A 45 2.50 2.09 -4.65
CA SER A 45 1.08 2.05 -4.97
C SER A 45 0.21 2.08 -3.71
N VAL A 46 -0.98 2.65 -3.82
CA VAL A 46 -1.99 2.63 -2.76
C VAL A 46 -3.05 1.60 -3.13
N LYS A 47 -3.23 0.60 -2.26
CA LYS A 47 -4.20 -0.48 -2.40
C LYS A 47 -5.39 -0.24 -1.50
N TYR A 48 -6.58 -0.58 -2.01
CA TYR A 48 -7.83 -0.53 -1.29
C TYR A 48 -8.47 -1.89 -1.33
N THR A 49 -8.66 -2.49 -0.16
CA THR A 49 -9.19 -3.85 -0.02
C THR A 49 -10.48 -3.84 0.76
N LYS A 50 -11.50 -4.49 0.22
CA LYS A 50 -12.79 -4.69 0.88
C LYS A 50 -12.78 -5.88 1.82
N GLU A 51 -13.78 -5.94 2.70
CA GLU A 51 -14.01 -7.05 3.61
C GLU A 51 -14.17 -8.42 2.90
N ASP A 52 -14.63 -8.41 1.65
CA ASP A 52 -14.78 -9.62 0.80
C ASP A 52 -13.50 -10.03 0.07
N GLY A 53 -12.39 -9.32 0.30
CA GLY A 53 -11.10 -9.55 -0.35
C GLY A 53 -10.94 -8.87 -1.71
N THR A 54 -11.95 -8.15 -2.21
CA THR A 54 -11.82 -7.37 -3.45
C THR A 54 -10.79 -6.26 -3.26
N GLU A 55 -9.69 -6.34 -4.00
CA GLU A 55 -8.62 -5.33 -4.02
C GLU A 55 -8.71 -4.44 -5.25
N LYS A 56 -8.40 -3.15 -5.09
CA LYS A 56 -8.19 -2.20 -6.17
C LYS A 56 -6.95 -1.34 -5.92
N THR A 57 -6.17 -1.08 -6.97
CA THR A 57 -5.13 -0.04 -6.92
C THR A 57 -5.77 1.33 -7.16
N LEU A 58 -5.61 2.25 -6.20
CA LEU A 58 -6.15 3.60 -6.29
C LEU A 58 -5.15 4.58 -6.93
N PHE A 59 -3.88 4.47 -6.53
CA PHE A 59 -2.82 5.41 -6.92
C PHE A 59 -1.51 4.66 -7.13
N THR A 60 -0.65 5.20 -7.99
CA THR A 60 0.70 4.68 -8.26
C THR A 60 1.65 5.84 -8.52
N ALA A 61 2.88 5.75 -8.00
CA ALA A 61 3.99 6.62 -8.38
C ALA A 61 5.20 5.80 -8.77
N LYS A 62 5.94 6.27 -9.79
CA LYS A 62 7.15 5.61 -10.28
C LYS A 62 8.42 6.09 -9.57
N ALA A 63 8.49 7.37 -9.22
CA ALA A 63 9.71 7.98 -8.68
C ALA A 63 9.45 9.10 -7.66
N GLU A 64 8.19 9.45 -7.40
CA GLU A 64 7.84 10.54 -6.48
C GLU A 64 7.70 9.99 -5.06
N GLU A 65 8.75 10.14 -4.25
CA GLU A 65 8.72 9.80 -2.83
C GLU A 65 7.67 10.65 -2.10
N GLY A 66 6.93 10.05 -1.16
CA GLY A 66 5.87 10.73 -0.41
C GLY A 66 4.52 10.83 -1.15
N TYR A 67 4.46 10.51 -2.44
CA TYR A 67 3.22 10.59 -3.21
C TYR A 67 2.13 9.66 -2.66
N CYS A 68 2.47 8.39 -2.36
CA CYS A 68 1.49 7.41 -1.90
C CYS A 68 1.00 7.71 -0.47
N GLU A 69 1.87 8.23 0.39
CA GLU A 69 1.56 8.66 1.76
C GLU A 69 0.61 9.87 1.76
N LYS A 70 0.88 10.84 0.90
CA LYS A 70 -0.02 11.99 0.71
C LYS A 70 -1.38 11.53 0.19
N LYS A 71 -1.39 10.67 -0.84
CA LYS A 71 -2.62 10.19 -1.47
C LYS A 71 -3.45 9.27 -0.57
N SER A 72 -2.81 8.43 0.24
CA SER A 72 -3.52 7.62 1.23
C SER A 72 -4.19 8.52 2.27
N THR A 73 -3.49 9.56 2.75
CA THR A 73 -4.05 10.55 3.70
C THR A 73 -5.24 11.29 3.13
N GLU A 74 -5.10 11.86 1.93
CA GLU A 74 -6.21 12.53 1.23
C GLU A 74 -7.42 11.61 1.03
N PHE A 75 -7.17 10.33 0.72
CA PHE A 75 -8.23 9.35 0.54
C PHE A 75 -8.92 8.99 1.86
N MET A 76 -8.16 8.81 2.94
CA MET A 76 -8.71 8.57 4.28
C MET A 76 -9.60 9.73 4.74
N ASP A 77 -9.19 10.98 4.50
CA ASP A 77 -9.98 12.14 4.89
C ASP A 77 -11.29 12.23 4.10
N LYS A 78 -11.27 11.84 2.81
CA LYS A 78 -12.49 11.68 2.03
C LYS A 78 -13.38 10.56 2.57
N MET A 79 -12.82 9.44 3.01
CA MET A 79 -13.60 8.37 3.65
C MET A 79 -14.25 8.88 4.94
N LYS A 80 -13.50 9.58 5.79
CA LYS A 80 -14.02 10.19 7.03
C LYS A 80 -15.18 11.15 6.76
N THR A 81 -15.02 12.01 5.75
CA THR A 81 -16.08 12.93 5.30
C THR A 81 -17.35 12.18 4.84
N ASN A 82 -17.20 10.95 4.34
CA ASN A 82 -18.29 10.07 3.93
C ASN A 82 -18.78 9.11 5.04
N GLY A 83 -18.54 9.45 6.31
CA GLY A 83 -19.07 8.71 7.46
C GLY A 83 -18.30 7.45 7.84
N TRP A 84 -17.08 7.27 7.32
CA TRP A 84 -16.20 6.19 7.76
C TRP A 84 -15.36 6.60 8.97
N VAL A 85 -15.09 5.68 9.87
CA VAL A 85 -14.13 5.87 10.95
C VAL A 85 -12.83 5.18 10.54
N CYS A 86 -11.77 5.94 10.32
CA CYS A 86 -10.48 5.42 9.86
C CYS A 86 -9.41 5.56 10.95
N GLU A 87 -8.73 4.46 11.26
CA GLU A 87 -7.62 4.38 12.19
C GLU A 87 -6.35 4.04 11.40
N SER A 88 -5.34 4.91 11.48
CA SER A 88 -4.04 4.68 10.84
C SER A 88 -3.09 3.95 11.78
N ASP A 89 -2.43 2.88 11.32
CA ASP A 89 -1.35 2.24 12.10
C ASP A 89 0.04 2.80 11.75
N ALA A 90 0.11 3.99 11.14
CA ALA A 90 1.36 4.71 10.97
C ALA A 90 1.91 5.09 12.36
N LYS A 91 2.76 4.21 12.92
CA LYS A 91 3.65 4.52 14.04
C LYS A 91 4.88 5.30 13.56
#